data_AF-A0A1X7TP52-F1
#
_entry.id   AF-A0A1X7TP52-F1
#
_cell.length_a   1.000
_cell.length_b   1.000
_cell.length_c   1.000
_cell.angle_alpha   90.00
_cell.angle_beta   90.00
_cell.angle_gamma   90.00
#
_symmetry.space_group_name_H-M   'P 1'
#
loop_
_entity.id
_entity.type
_entity.pdbx_description
1 polymer ?
#
loop_
_entity_poly.entity_id
_entity_poly.type
_entity_poly.pdbx_seq_one_letter_code
_entity_poly.pdbx_strand_id
1 'polypeptide(L)' 'MGHQEVHEYLSNVGVDWLLNVDRAPWWEGMYERMIGSAKKCLCKTVGRSKPAYNELNMAVIEIELILNSRPLTSLQMI' A
#
# COMPACT_ATOMS: atom_id res chain seq x y z
N MET A 1 -21.41 -10.23 3.04
CA MET A 1 -20.89 -9.87 1.70
C MET A 1 -19.60 -10.64 1.51
N GLY A 2 -19.66 -11.81 0.88
CA GLY A 2 -18.48 -12.61 0.56
C GLY A 2 -18.26 -12.54 -0.94
N HIS A 3 -17.12 -12.00 -1.37
CA HIS A 3 -16.69 -12.10 -2.76
C HIS A 3 -16.15 -13.50 -2.97
N GLN A 4 -17.06 -14.46 -3.23
CA GLN A 4 -16.71 -15.87 -3.41
C GLN A 4 -15.64 -16.05 -4.50
N GLU A 5 -15.73 -15.27 -5.58
CA GLU A 5 -14.74 -15.18 -6.65
C GLU A 5 -13.32 -14.85 -6.15
N VAL A 6 -13.19 -13.95 -5.16
CA VAL A 6 -11.89 -13.57 -4.59
C VAL A 6 -11.36 -14.70 -3.71
N HIS A 7 -12.23 -15.33 -2.93
CA HIS A 7 -11.81 -16.43 -2.06
C HIS A 7 -11.35 -17.66 -2.87
N GLU A 8 -12.07 -17.98 -3.94
CA GLU A 8 -11.70 -19.05 -4.88
C GLU A 8 -10.37 -18.74 -5.57
N TYR A 9 -10.19 -17.51 -6.07
CA TYR A 9 -8.93 -17.09 -6.67
C TYR A 9 -7.75 -17.21 -5.70
N LEU A 10 -7.88 -16.67 -4.49
CA LEU A 10 -6.82 -16.66 -3.47
C LEU A 10 -6.47 -18.09 -3.03
N SER A 11 -7.47 -18.95 -2.86
CA SER A 11 -7.25 -20.37 -2.56
C SER A 11 -6.49 -21.07 -3.68
N ASN A 12 -6.81 -20.78 -4.94
CA ASN A 12 -6.11 -21.36 -6.10
C ASN A 12 -4.63 -20.94 -6.19
N VAL A 13 -4.28 -19.76 -5.69
CA VAL A 13 -2.89 -19.28 -5.64
C VAL A 13 -2.20 -19.59 -4.30
N GLY A 14 -2.86 -20.30 -3.39
CA GLY A 14 -2.33 -20.69 -2.08
C GLY A 14 -2.17 -19.53 -1.10
N VAL A 15 -3.02 -18.50 -1.21
CA VAL A 15 -3.02 -17.33 -0.33
C VAL A 15 -4.20 -17.41 0.65
N ASP A 16 -3.88 -17.41 1.94
CA ASP A 16 -4.88 -17.32 2.99
C ASP A 16 -5.35 -15.87 3.19
N TRP A 17 -6.65 -15.64 3.06
CA TRP A 17 -7.24 -14.32 3.33
C TRP A 17 -7.63 -14.19 4.80
N LEU A 18 -6.92 -13.33 5.52
CA LEU A 18 -7.20 -13.01 6.92
C LEU A 18 -7.79 -11.60 7.01
N LEU A 19 -8.96 -11.48 7.63
CA LEU A 19 -9.53 -10.18 7.96
C LEU A 19 -8.88 -9.63 9.24
N ASN A 20 -8.78 -8.31 9.32
CA ASN A 20 -8.35 -7.64 10.53
C ASN A 20 -9.34 -7.94 11.68
N VAL A 21 -8.81 -7.93 12.89
CA VAL A 21 -9.63 -8.08 14.10
C VAL A 21 -10.53 -6.85 14.26
N ASP A 22 -11.83 -7.08 14.43
CA ASP A 22 -12.78 -6.00 14.67
C ASP A 22 -12.37 -5.16 15.88
N ARG A 23 -12.40 -3.83 15.70
CA ARG A 23 -12.10 -2.83 16.75
C ARG A 23 -10.66 -2.88 17.29
N ALA A 24 -9.70 -3.33 16.49
CA ALA A 24 -8.27 -3.30 16.81
C ALA A 24 -7.51 -2.20 16.01
N PRO A 25 -7.66 -0.90 16.34
CA PRO A 25 -7.05 0.19 15.57
C PRO A 25 -5.51 0.14 15.54
N TRP A 26 -4.87 -0.46 16.54
CA TRP A 26 -3.42 -0.64 16.55
C TRP A 26 -2.93 -1.62 15.47
N TRP A 27 -3.80 -2.54 15.02
CA TRP A 27 -3.46 -3.58 14.05
C TRP A 27 -3.21 -3.00 12.65
N GLU A 28 -3.89 -1.90 12.31
CA GLU A 28 -3.81 -1.28 10.99
C GLU A 28 -2.72 -0.21 10.88
N GLY A 29 -2.11 0.17 12.00
CA GLY A 29 -1.19 1.31 12.06
C GLY A 29 0.03 1.22 11.13
N MET A 30 0.50 0.00 10.80
CA MET A 30 1.58 -0.18 9.82
C MET A 30 1.12 0.18 8.41
N TYR A 31 -0.05 -0.29 7.99
CA TYR A 31 -0.63 0.00 6.68
C TYR A 31 -0.97 1.48 6.56
N GLU A 32 -1.55 2.07 7.60
CA GLU A 32 -1.85 3.51 7.64
C GLU A 32 -0.59 4.37 7.46
N ARG A 33 0.52 4.01 8.13
CA ARG A 33 1.81 4.71 7.97
C ARG A 33 2.38 4.56 6.57
N MET A 34 2.27 3.38 5.97
CA MET A 34 2.70 3.12 4.59
C MET A 34 1.90 3.98 3.60
N ILE A 35 0.57 3.97 3.72
CA ILE A 35 -0.34 4.78 2.89
C ILE A 35 -0.05 6.27 3.08
N GLY A 36 0.19 6.70 4.32
CA GLY A 36 0.57 8.08 4.65
C GLY A 36 1.85 8.52 3.94
N SER A 37 2.85 7.64 3.88
CA SER A 37 4.12 7.90 3.18
C SER A 37 3.90 8.02 1.68
N ALA A 38 3.17 7.08 1.06
CA ALA A 38 2.83 7.14 -0.36
C ALA A 38 2.06 8.42 -0.72
N LYS A 39 1.01 8.76 0.04
CA LYS A 39 0.24 9.99 -0.16
C LYS A 39 1.10 11.25 -0.01
N LYS A 40 2.01 11.28 0.97
CA LYS A 40 2.91 12.42 1.18
C LYS A 40 3.87 12.61 0.00
N CYS A 41 4.42 11.53 -0.54
CA CYS A 41 5.23 11.59 -1.75
C CYS A 41 4.39 12.08 -2.94
N LEU A 42 3.19 11.53 -3.13
CA LEU A 42 2.30 11.92 -4.22
C LEU A 42 1.91 13.40 -4.16
N CYS A 43 1.52 13.90 -2.98
CA CYS A 43 1.21 15.31 -2.78
C CYS A 43 2.41 16.23 -3.06
N LYS A 44 3.64 15.78 -2.77
CA LYS A 44 4.86 16.55 -3.07
C LYS A 44 5.19 16.55 -4.56
N THR A 45 5.03 15.41 -5.24
CA THR A 45 5.32 15.26 -6.67
C THR A 45 4.29 15.99 -7.53
N VAL A 46 3.00 15.80 -7.25
CA VAL A 46 1.90 16.37 -8.05
C VAL A 46 1.58 17.82 -7.65
N GLY A 47 1.72 18.15 -6.36
CA GLY A 47 1.40 19.48 -5.84
C GLY A 47 -0.05 19.86 -6.09
N ARG A 48 -0.27 21.01 -6.77
CA ARG A 48 -1.59 21.51 -7.16
C ARG A 48 -1.96 21.21 -8.62
N SER A 49 -1.10 20.47 -9.33
CA SER A 49 -1.35 20.13 -10.73
C SER A 49 -2.47 19.08 -10.86
N LYS A 50 -3.08 19.01 -12.04
CA LYS A 50 -4.04 17.97 -12.41
C LYS A 50 -3.45 17.16 -13.55
N PRO A 51 -2.55 16.20 -13.26
CA PRO A 51 -1.84 15.44 -14.27
C PRO A 51 -2.81 14.59 -15.10
N ALA A 52 -2.44 14.33 -16.35
CA ALA A 52 -3.12 13.32 -17.15
C ALA A 52 -2.92 11.93 -16.53
N TYR A 53 -3.77 10.96 -16.90
CA TYR A 53 -3.69 9.60 -16.35
C TYR A 53 -2.28 8.99 -16.45
N ASN A 54 -1.63 9.12 -17.61
CA ASN A 54 -0.30 8.57 -17.83
C ASN A 54 0.76 9.20 -16.90
N GLU A 55 0.69 10.51 -16.70
CA GLU A 55 1.60 11.25 -15.81
C GLU A 55 1.38 10.85 -14.35
N LEU A 56 0.13 10.73 -13.93
CA LEU A 56 -0.21 10.27 -12.59
C LEU A 56 0.27 8.83 -12.37
N ASN A 57 0.05 7.94 -13.34
CA ASN A 57 0.47 6.55 -13.26
C ASN A 57 1.99 6.43 -13.15
N MET A 58 2.74 7.19 -13.96
CA MET A 58 4.20 7.24 -13.88
C MET A 58 4.67 7.75 -12.51
N ALA A 59 4.06 8.83 -12.00
CA ALA A 59 4.40 9.36 -10.68
C ALA A 59 4.16 8.33 -9.56
N VAL A 60 3.08 7.54 -9.63
CA VAL A 60 2.81 6.48 -8.66
C VAL A 60 3.85 5.37 -8.73
N ILE A 61 4.23 4.92 -9.94
CA ILE A 61 5.27 3.90 -10.15
C ILE A 61 6.62 4.37 -9.58
N GLU A 62 7.02 5.61 -9.83
CA GLU A 62 8.26 6.17 -9.30
C GLU A 62 8.24 6.25 -7.77
N ILE A 63 7.11 6.66 -7.18
CA ILE A 63 6.94 6.71 -5.73
C ILE A 63 7.04 5.32 -5.11
N GLU A 64 6.39 4.32 -5.72
CA GLU A 64 6.48 2.92 -5.31
C GLU A 64 7.93 2.44 -5.32
N LEU A 65 8.64 2.69 -6.42
CA LEU A 65 10.06 2.34 -6.55
C LEU A 65 10.89 2.97 -5.43
N ILE A 66 10.70 4.26 -5.15
CA ILE A 66 11.44 4.98 -4.11
C ILE A 66 11.16 4.40 -2.71
N LEU A 67 9.90 4.12 -2.40
CA LEU A 67 9.49 3.56 -1.11
C LEU A 67 10.07 2.15 -0.91
N ASN A 68 10.07 1.33 -1.94
CA ASN A 68 10.59 -0.05 -1.87
C ASN A 68 12.13 -0.14 -1.96
N SER A 69 12.80 0.89 -2.48
CA SER A 69 14.26 0.91 -2.62
C SER A 69 15.00 1.32 -1.34
N ARG A 70 14.28 1.73 -0.28
CA ARG A 70 14.87 2.19 0.98
C ARG A 70 14.33 1.38 2.15
N PRO A 71 15.17 0.89 3.07
CA PRO A 71 14.69 0.28 4.30
C PRO A 71 13.76 1.23 5.06
N LEU A 72 12.50 0.84 5.26
CA LEU A 72 11.51 1.65 6.00
C LEU A 72 11.79 1.67 7.52
N THR A 73 12.53 0.66 8.00
CA THR A 73 13.03 0.57 9.36
C THR A 73 14.42 -0.03 9.34
N SER A 74 15.24 0.31 10.34
CA SER A 74 16.46 -0.43 10.61
C SER A 74 16.09 -1.87 10.94
N LEU A 75 16.73 -2.83 10.27
CA LEU A 75 16.69 -4.22 10.71
C LEU A 75 17.58 -4.31 11.95
N GLN A 76 16.99 -4.33 13.14
CA GLN A 76 17.73 -4.82 14.30
C GLN A 76 17.87 -6.34 14.10
N MET A 77 19.07 -6.80 13.76
CA MET A 77 19.44 -8.19 13.98
C MET A 77 19.41 -8.42 15.49
N ILE A 78 18.45 -9.21 15.94
CA ILE A 78 18.47 -9.92 17.22
C ILE A 78 18.68 -11.40 16.89
#